data_AF-A0A1G7FKR9-F1
#
_entry.id   AF-A0A1G7FKR9-F1
#
_cell.length_a   1.000
_cell.length_b   1.000
_cell.length_c   1.000
_cell.angle_alpha   90.00
_cell.angle_beta   90.00
_cell.angle_gamma   90.00
#
_symmetry.space_group_name_H-M   'P 1'
#
loop_
_entity.id
_entity.type
_entity.pdbx_description
1 polymer ?
#
loop_
_entity_poly.entity_id
_entity_poly.type
_entity_poly.pdbx_seq_one_letter_code
_entity_poly.pdbx_strand_id
1 'polypeptide(L)'
;MEDDFFNLMKCYTDDESYAKTCWAALKLKYSAASRHYHNLEHLAYMFRCLATVKSEVKNLDAMLFAIYYHDSIYSTTRSDNEHQSALYFKKMISKTSFEAITEVMDLIEATKEHLLSDDNDTNILLDLDLAVLGEKPDNYLTYAKAIRKEYYIYPDFMYRKGRKKVLMNMLNLEAIYKTDFFKAQFETTAIKNLKAELKNL
;
A
#
# COMPACT_ATOMS: atom_id res chain seq x y z
N MET A 1 -6.41 -3.51 -14.51
CA MET A 1 -6.44 -3.95 -13.10
C MET A 1 -7.35 -5.16 -12.93
N GLU A 2 -8.65 -5.05 -13.20
CA GLU A 2 -9.58 -6.20 -13.14
C GLU A 2 -9.11 -7.37 -14.02
N ASP A 3 -8.75 -7.11 -15.28
CA ASP A 3 -8.21 -8.13 -16.19
C ASP A 3 -6.84 -8.66 -15.74
N ASP A 4 -5.97 -7.81 -15.18
CA ASP A 4 -4.66 -8.21 -14.67
C ASP A 4 -4.79 -9.14 -13.46
N PHE A 5 -5.76 -8.89 -12.57
CA PHE A 5 -6.11 -9.77 -11.46
C PHE A 5 -6.64 -11.11 -11.96
N PHE A 6 -7.48 -11.13 -13.00
CA PHE A 6 -7.95 -12.38 -13.60
C PHE A 6 -6.83 -13.15 -14.32
N ASN A 7 -5.90 -12.47 -14.99
CA ASN A 7 -4.74 -13.09 -15.60
C ASN A 7 -3.82 -13.73 -14.54
N LEU A 8 -3.55 -13.01 -13.44
CA LEU A 8 -2.80 -13.53 -12.29
C LEU A 8 -3.49 -14.74 -11.63
N MET A 9 -4.79 -14.65 -11.37
CA MET A 9 -5.55 -15.78 -10.78
C MET A 9 -5.55 -17.02 -11.69
N LYS A 10 -5.57 -16.84 -13.03
CA LYS A 10 -5.55 -17.94 -14.01
C LYS A 10 -4.24 -18.74 -14.04
N CYS A 11 -3.14 -18.19 -13.51
CA CYS A 11 -1.93 -18.98 -13.27
C CYS A 11 -2.11 -20.05 -12.18
N TYR A 12 -3.13 -19.90 -11.31
CA TYR A 12 -3.27 -20.67 -10.07
C TYR A 12 -4.67 -21.30 -9.85
N THR A 13 -5.67 -20.99 -10.68
CA THR A 13 -6.97 -21.68 -10.65
C THR A 13 -7.73 -21.58 -11.97
N ASP A 14 -8.32 -22.69 -12.41
CA ASP A 14 -9.28 -22.74 -13.52
C ASP A 14 -10.69 -22.25 -13.12
N ASP A 15 -10.97 -22.08 -11.83
CA ASP A 15 -12.27 -21.59 -11.35
C ASP A 15 -12.40 -20.07 -11.55
N GLU A 16 -12.80 -19.68 -12.76
CA GLU A 16 -13.14 -18.29 -13.07
C GLU A 16 -14.22 -17.70 -12.16
N SER A 17 -15.12 -18.52 -11.61
CA SER A 17 -16.17 -18.05 -10.68
C SER A 17 -15.55 -17.66 -9.35
N TYR A 18 -14.59 -18.43 -8.86
CA TYR A 18 -13.80 -18.07 -7.68
C TYR A 18 -12.91 -16.85 -7.93
N ALA A 19 -12.25 -16.75 -9.09
CA ALA A 19 -11.47 -15.55 -9.45
C ALA A 19 -12.35 -14.28 -9.45
N LYS A 20 -13.54 -14.34 -10.08
CA LYS A 20 -14.55 -13.26 -10.07
C LYS A 20 -15.05 -12.95 -8.64
N THR A 21 -15.21 -13.95 -7.79
CA THR A 21 -15.58 -13.79 -6.37
C THR A 21 -14.49 -13.07 -5.58
N CYS A 22 -13.22 -13.45 -5.76
CA CYS A 22 -12.09 -12.82 -5.09
C CYS A 22 -11.95 -11.34 -5.49
N TRP A 23 -12.03 -11.06 -6.79
CA TRP A 23 -12.01 -9.69 -7.29
C TRP A 23 -13.18 -8.85 -6.78
N ALA A 24 -14.41 -9.35 -6.86
CA ALA A 24 -15.60 -8.63 -6.38
C ALA A 24 -15.49 -8.29 -4.88
N ALA A 25 -14.92 -9.18 -4.07
CA ALA A 25 -14.69 -8.93 -2.66
C ALA A 25 -13.64 -7.83 -2.42
N LEU A 26 -12.51 -7.82 -3.16
CA LEU A 26 -11.51 -6.74 -3.11
C LEU A 26 -12.12 -5.41 -3.57
N LYS A 27 -12.78 -5.40 -4.73
CA LYS A 27 -13.43 -4.23 -5.32
C LYS A 27 -14.41 -3.58 -4.34
N LEU A 28 -15.22 -4.39 -3.64
CA LEU A 28 -16.13 -3.93 -2.58
C LEU A 28 -15.41 -3.26 -1.40
N LYS A 29 -14.28 -3.84 -0.95
CA LYS A 29 -13.47 -3.32 0.17
C LYS A 29 -12.82 -1.97 -0.15
N TYR A 30 -12.15 -1.88 -1.29
CA TYR A 30 -11.48 -0.66 -1.75
C TYR A 30 -12.48 0.42 -2.24
N SER A 31 -13.76 0.06 -2.46
CA SER A 31 -14.85 1.01 -2.78
C SER A 31 -15.69 1.42 -1.57
N ALA A 32 -15.30 1.05 -0.34
CA ALA A 32 -16.04 1.42 0.86
C ALA A 32 -15.97 2.94 1.11
N ALA A 33 -17.13 3.58 1.34
CA ALA A 33 -17.27 5.04 1.34
C ALA A 33 -16.45 5.81 2.41
N SER A 34 -15.90 5.12 3.41
CA SER A 34 -14.98 5.67 4.41
C SER A 34 -13.51 5.70 3.95
N ARG A 35 -13.18 5.10 2.80
CA ARG A 35 -11.85 5.12 2.19
C ARG A 35 -11.77 6.22 1.15
N HIS A 36 -10.81 7.12 1.32
CA HIS A 36 -10.59 8.26 0.44
C HIS A 36 -9.18 8.28 -0.16
N TYR A 37 -8.22 7.57 0.45
CA TYR A 37 -6.90 7.31 -0.12
C TYR A 37 -6.71 5.81 -0.36
N HIS A 38 -6.96 4.95 0.63
CA HIS A 38 -6.65 3.51 0.61
C HIS A 38 -7.67 2.71 -0.26
N ASN A 39 -7.85 3.13 -1.51
CA ASN A 39 -8.91 2.75 -2.44
C ASN A 39 -8.33 2.22 -3.78
N LEU A 40 -9.16 2.06 -4.81
CA LEU A 40 -8.72 1.56 -6.12
C LEU A 40 -7.78 2.52 -6.88
N GLU A 41 -7.77 3.82 -6.57
CA GLU A 41 -6.85 4.80 -7.18
C GLU A 41 -5.43 4.67 -6.60
N HIS A 42 -5.30 4.33 -5.31
CA HIS A 42 -4.03 3.95 -4.69
C HIS A 42 -3.42 2.71 -5.37
N LEU A 43 -4.19 1.63 -5.52
CA LEU A 43 -3.72 0.44 -6.26
C LEU A 43 -3.31 0.79 -7.70
N ALA A 44 -4.09 1.64 -8.39
CA ALA A 44 -3.78 2.09 -9.76
C ALA A 44 -2.58 3.04 -9.84
N TYR A 45 -2.11 3.57 -8.71
CA TYR A 45 -0.87 4.32 -8.59
C TYR A 45 0.31 3.39 -8.28
N MET A 46 0.17 2.46 -7.32
CA MET A 46 1.18 1.44 -7.02
C MET A 46 1.55 0.61 -8.25
N PHE A 47 0.58 0.09 -9.02
CA PHE A 47 0.88 -0.67 -10.24
C PHE A 47 1.59 0.17 -11.33
N ARG A 48 1.39 1.49 -11.34
CA ARG A 48 2.06 2.41 -12.27
C ARG A 48 3.52 2.64 -11.88
N CYS A 49 3.81 2.71 -10.58
CA CYS A 49 5.16 2.77 -10.05
C CYS A 49 5.87 1.40 -10.18
N LEU A 50 5.16 0.28 -9.99
CA LEU A 50 5.71 -1.06 -10.22
C LEU A 50 6.18 -1.21 -11.67
N ALA A 51 5.43 -0.67 -12.63
CA ALA A 51 5.79 -0.72 -14.06
C ALA A 51 7.16 -0.07 -14.38
N THR A 52 7.70 0.81 -13.54
CA THR A 52 9.05 1.40 -13.76
C THR A 52 10.19 0.63 -13.09
N VAL A 53 9.90 -0.32 -12.19
CA VAL A 53 10.90 -1.15 -11.49
C VAL A 53 10.65 -2.66 -11.63
N LYS A 54 9.78 -3.06 -12.56
CA LYS A 54 9.30 -4.45 -12.74
C LYS A 54 10.43 -5.46 -12.99
N SER A 55 11.58 -5.03 -13.51
CA SER A 55 12.77 -5.85 -13.72
C SER A 55 13.53 -6.20 -12.44
N GLU A 56 13.33 -5.44 -11.36
CA GLU A 56 14.07 -5.57 -10.10
C GLU A 56 13.35 -6.45 -9.06
N VAL A 57 12.13 -6.90 -9.39
CA VAL A 57 11.27 -7.74 -8.56
C VAL A 57 11.53 -9.21 -8.90
N LYS A 58 11.98 -9.99 -7.90
CA LYS A 58 12.27 -11.42 -8.04
C LYS A 58 11.00 -12.24 -8.24
N ASN A 59 9.96 -11.97 -7.45
CA ASN A 59 8.70 -12.71 -7.45
C ASN A 59 7.54 -11.77 -7.80
N LEU A 60 7.37 -11.54 -9.10
CA LEU A 60 6.34 -10.64 -9.62
C LEU A 60 4.93 -11.01 -9.15
N ASP A 61 4.58 -12.29 -9.13
CA ASP A 61 3.21 -12.71 -8.83
C ASP A 61 2.91 -12.57 -7.33
N ALA A 62 3.90 -12.79 -6.45
CA ALA A 62 3.81 -12.43 -5.03
C ALA A 62 3.68 -10.92 -4.83
N MET A 63 4.52 -10.11 -5.50
CA MET A 63 4.43 -8.64 -5.48
C MET A 63 3.04 -8.14 -5.93
N LEU A 64 2.49 -8.69 -7.02
CA LEU A 64 1.15 -8.34 -7.51
C LEU A 64 0.07 -8.69 -6.48
N PHE A 65 0.12 -9.90 -5.89
CA PHE A 65 -0.81 -10.27 -4.82
C PHE A 65 -0.68 -9.38 -3.59
N ALA A 66 0.54 -9.03 -3.16
CA ALA A 66 0.76 -8.14 -2.03
C ALA A 66 0.15 -6.75 -2.27
N ILE A 67 0.37 -6.16 -3.45
CA ILE A 67 -0.29 -4.89 -3.85
C ILE A 67 -1.81 -5.03 -3.80
N TYR A 68 -2.39 -6.10 -4.37
CA TYR A 68 -3.85 -6.29 -4.33
C TYR A 68 -4.42 -6.43 -2.90
N TYR A 69 -3.66 -6.99 -1.96
CA TYR A 69 -4.18 -7.41 -0.66
C TYR A 69 -3.73 -6.61 0.56
N HIS A 70 -2.64 -5.82 0.52
CA HIS A 70 -2.08 -5.13 1.71
C HIS A 70 -3.11 -4.30 2.50
N ASP A 71 -3.99 -3.58 1.80
CA ASP A 71 -5.07 -2.78 2.39
C ASP A 71 -6.45 -3.45 2.31
N SER A 72 -6.52 -4.74 2.00
CA SER A 72 -7.81 -5.45 1.87
C SER A 72 -8.64 -5.45 3.16
N ILE A 73 -8.00 -5.31 4.32
CA ILE A 73 -8.59 -4.90 5.59
C ILE A 73 -8.02 -3.53 5.95
N TYR A 74 -8.88 -2.55 6.22
CA TYR A 74 -8.46 -1.21 6.63
C TYR A 74 -9.50 -0.59 7.56
N SER A 75 -9.04 0.01 8.66
CA SER A 75 -9.86 0.79 9.59
C SER A 75 -8.99 1.72 10.42
N THR A 76 -9.35 3.00 10.48
CA THR A 76 -8.59 4.05 11.19
C THR A 76 -8.64 3.93 12.73
N THR A 77 -9.40 2.98 13.27
CA THR A 77 -9.47 2.63 14.70
C THR A 77 -8.65 1.38 15.08
N ARG A 78 -8.00 0.71 14.12
CA ARG A 78 -7.22 -0.52 14.32
C ARG A 78 -5.71 -0.27 14.18
N SER A 79 -4.92 -1.21 14.70
CA SER A 79 -3.45 -1.22 14.64
C SER A 79 -2.88 -2.57 14.18
N ASP A 80 -3.70 -3.34 13.47
CA ASP A 80 -3.42 -4.68 12.95
C ASP A 80 -4.03 -4.88 11.55
N ASN A 81 -4.33 -3.81 10.82
CA ASN A 81 -4.98 -3.88 9.51
C ASN A 81 -4.19 -4.76 8.54
N GLU A 82 -2.87 -4.65 8.61
CA GLU A 82 -1.87 -5.27 7.75
C GLU A 82 -1.85 -6.79 8.01
N HIS A 83 -1.78 -7.19 9.29
CA HIS A 83 -1.91 -8.61 9.69
C HIS A 83 -3.29 -9.20 9.31
N GLN A 84 -4.38 -8.44 9.49
CA GLN A 84 -5.71 -8.90 9.06
C GLN A 84 -5.81 -9.02 7.53
N SER A 85 -5.13 -8.15 6.77
CA SER A 85 -4.98 -8.24 5.31
C SER A 85 -4.18 -9.46 4.88
N ALA A 86 -3.06 -9.77 5.56
CA ALA A 86 -2.25 -10.97 5.33
C ALA A 86 -3.06 -12.26 5.60
N LEU A 87 -3.80 -12.31 6.71
CA LEU A 87 -4.73 -13.41 7.02
C LEU A 87 -5.88 -13.50 6.01
N TYR A 88 -6.40 -12.36 5.54
CA TYR A 88 -7.46 -12.33 4.52
C TYR A 88 -6.94 -12.82 3.16
N PHE A 89 -5.73 -12.42 2.74
CA PHE A 89 -5.05 -12.98 1.56
C PHE A 89 -4.91 -14.49 1.68
N LYS A 90 -4.32 -15.00 2.77
CA LYS A 90 -4.15 -16.44 3.02
C LYS A 90 -5.47 -17.21 2.93
N LYS A 91 -6.56 -16.63 3.43
CA LYS A 91 -7.91 -17.20 3.29
C LYS A 91 -8.40 -17.20 1.83
N MET A 92 -8.20 -16.12 1.09
CA MET A 92 -8.70 -15.97 -0.29
C MET A 92 -7.85 -16.65 -1.37
N ILE A 93 -6.60 -16.99 -1.05
CA ILE A 93 -5.72 -17.76 -1.94
C ILE A 93 -5.80 -19.28 -1.68
N SER A 94 -6.35 -19.71 -0.54
CA SER A 94 -6.35 -21.13 -0.09
C SER A 94 -7.10 -22.15 -0.96
N LYS A 95 -7.72 -21.74 -2.08
CA LYS A 95 -8.31 -22.63 -3.10
C LYS A 95 -7.59 -22.58 -4.46
N THR A 96 -6.40 -21.99 -4.52
CA THR A 96 -5.55 -21.94 -5.71
C THR A 96 -4.29 -22.77 -5.48
N SER A 97 -3.51 -23.01 -6.54
CA SER A 97 -2.18 -23.65 -6.46
C SER A 97 -1.04 -22.66 -6.16
N PHE A 98 -1.32 -21.45 -5.67
CA PHE A 98 -0.28 -20.48 -5.34
C PHE A 98 0.46 -20.87 -4.06
N GLU A 99 1.75 -21.22 -4.17
CA GLU A 99 2.54 -21.77 -3.06
C GLU A 99 3.23 -20.71 -2.19
N ALA A 100 3.57 -19.54 -2.75
CA ALA A 100 4.32 -18.47 -2.09
C ALA A 100 3.48 -17.63 -1.08
N ILE A 101 2.57 -18.29 -0.35
CA ILE A 101 1.59 -17.65 0.55
C ILE A 101 2.29 -16.88 1.67
N THR A 102 3.35 -17.45 2.26
CA THR A 102 4.10 -16.83 3.36
C THR A 102 4.80 -15.55 2.89
N GLU A 103 5.45 -15.59 1.73
CA GLU A 103 6.14 -14.44 1.13
C GLU A 103 5.19 -13.24 0.94
N VAL A 104 3.98 -13.47 0.41
CA VAL A 104 2.95 -12.42 0.29
C VAL A 104 2.45 -11.93 1.65
N MET A 105 2.36 -12.80 2.67
CA MET A 105 2.01 -12.36 4.02
C MET A 105 3.09 -11.48 4.63
N ASP A 106 4.37 -11.88 4.53
CA ASP A 106 5.51 -11.15 5.07
C ASP A 106 5.66 -9.78 4.39
N LEU A 107 5.48 -9.74 3.05
CA LEU A 107 5.39 -8.51 2.26
C LEU A 107 4.29 -7.56 2.77
N ILE A 108 3.09 -8.10 3.07
CA ILE A 108 1.97 -7.30 3.59
C ILE A 108 2.23 -6.83 5.02
N GLU A 109 2.77 -7.68 5.91
CA GLU A 109 3.01 -7.29 7.30
C GLU A 109 4.14 -6.24 7.43
N ALA A 110 5.09 -6.21 6.49
CA ALA A 110 6.13 -5.19 6.44
C ALA A 110 5.61 -3.75 6.23
N THR A 111 4.48 -3.56 5.53
CA THR A 111 3.93 -2.21 5.25
C THR A 111 3.51 -1.46 6.51
N LYS A 112 3.35 -2.15 7.64
CA LYS A 112 2.96 -1.54 8.91
C LYS A 112 3.97 -0.53 9.47
N GLU A 113 5.26 -0.86 9.40
CA GLU A 113 6.33 -0.07 10.05
C GLU A 113 7.30 0.56 9.02
N HIS A 114 7.25 0.13 7.75
CA HIS A 114 8.10 0.58 6.63
C HIS A 114 9.61 0.65 6.96
N LEU A 115 10.12 -0.33 7.71
CA LEU A 115 11.54 -0.48 8.02
C LEU A 115 12.33 -0.99 6.80
N LEU A 116 13.65 -0.80 6.79
CA LEU A 116 14.51 -1.42 5.78
C LEU A 116 14.55 -2.94 5.99
N SER A 117 14.38 -3.70 4.91
CA SER A 117 14.51 -5.16 4.87
C SER A 117 15.81 -5.58 4.20
N ASP A 118 16.34 -6.76 4.54
CA ASP A 118 17.39 -7.44 3.77
C ASP A 118 16.84 -8.00 2.43
N ASP A 119 15.52 -8.10 2.29
CA ASP A 119 14.88 -8.45 1.03
C ASP A 119 14.49 -7.23 0.17
N ASN A 120 14.84 -7.32 -1.12
CA ASN A 120 14.62 -6.27 -2.11
C ASN A 120 13.16 -6.13 -2.54
N ASP A 121 12.42 -7.23 -2.66
CA ASP A 121 11.02 -7.18 -3.11
C ASP A 121 10.14 -6.53 -2.02
N THR A 122 10.46 -6.81 -0.75
CA THR A 122 9.94 -6.09 0.42
C THR A 122 10.24 -4.59 0.31
N ASN A 123 11.50 -4.20 0.11
CA ASN A 123 11.89 -2.80 -0.03
C ASN A 123 11.17 -2.10 -1.20
N ILE A 124 10.96 -2.79 -2.32
CA ILE A 124 10.18 -2.28 -3.46
C ILE A 124 8.71 -2.05 -3.05
N LEU A 125 8.06 -3.01 -2.37
CA LEU A 125 6.66 -2.84 -1.97
C LEU A 125 6.46 -1.65 -1.01
N LEU A 126 7.37 -1.48 -0.04
CA LEU A 126 7.35 -0.33 0.88
C LEU A 126 7.50 0.99 0.14
N ASP A 127 8.35 1.03 -0.89
CA ASP A 127 8.56 2.21 -1.73
C ASP A 127 7.36 2.50 -2.64
N LEU A 128 6.67 1.47 -3.14
CA LEU A 128 5.46 1.60 -3.95
C LEU A 128 4.31 2.20 -3.15
N ASP A 129 4.14 1.79 -1.88
CA ASP A 129 3.08 2.30 -1.00
C ASP A 129 3.36 3.76 -0.58
N LEU A 130 4.62 4.06 -0.24
CA LEU A 130 5.07 5.42 0.14
C LEU A 130 5.29 6.35 -1.06
N ALA A 131 5.18 5.89 -2.32
CA ALA A 131 5.51 6.68 -3.52
C ALA A 131 4.74 8.01 -3.59
N VAL A 132 3.51 8.06 -3.06
CA VAL A 132 2.67 9.27 -3.06
C VAL A 132 3.29 10.44 -2.30
N LEU A 133 4.17 10.15 -1.32
CA LEU A 133 4.80 11.18 -0.51
C LEU A 133 5.69 12.09 -1.38
N GLY A 134 6.34 11.54 -2.41
CA GLY A 134 7.27 12.25 -3.29
C GLY A 134 6.70 12.77 -4.62
N GLU A 135 5.40 12.65 -4.87
CA GLU A 135 4.79 13.30 -6.04
C GLU A 135 4.67 14.83 -5.85
N LYS A 136 4.18 15.53 -6.88
CA LYS A 136 4.06 17.00 -6.88
C LYS A 136 3.20 17.51 -5.70
N PRO A 137 3.47 18.71 -5.17
CA PRO A 137 2.78 19.25 -4.00
C PRO A 137 1.24 19.22 -4.07
N ASP A 138 0.64 19.40 -5.26
CA ASP A 138 -0.83 19.35 -5.42
C ASP A 138 -1.39 17.93 -5.31
N ASN A 139 -0.68 16.93 -5.83
CA ASN A 139 -1.01 15.51 -5.68
C ASN A 139 -0.84 15.07 -4.22
N TYR A 140 0.27 15.45 -3.60
CA TYR A 140 0.51 15.23 -2.18
C TYR A 140 -0.56 15.90 -1.29
N LEU A 141 -0.95 17.14 -1.59
CA LEU A 141 -1.99 17.85 -0.86
C LEU A 141 -3.36 17.18 -1.02
N THR A 142 -3.60 16.53 -2.16
CA THR A 142 -4.80 15.72 -2.39
C THR A 142 -4.78 14.45 -1.54
N TYR A 143 -3.64 13.75 -1.47
CA TYR A 143 -3.39 12.64 -0.53
C TYR A 143 -3.61 13.06 0.94
N ALA A 144 -2.97 14.13 1.41
CA ALA A 144 -3.10 14.58 2.80
C ALA A 144 -4.54 14.97 3.17
N LYS A 145 -5.29 15.58 2.22
CA LYS A 145 -6.74 15.84 2.37
C LYS A 145 -7.57 14.56 2.40
N ALA A 146 -7.21 13.54 1.62
CA ALA A 146 -7.86 12.23 1.64
C ALA A 146 -7.66 11.52 3.00
N ILE A 147 -6.42 11.44 3.49
CA ILE A 147 -6.11 10.92 4.83
C ILE A 147 -6.90 11.66 5.92
N ARG A 148 -6.99 13.00 5.89
CA ARG A 148 -7.80 13.75 6.87
C ARG A 148 -9.27 13.29 6.88
N LYS A 149 -9.86 12.94 5.73
CA LYS A 149 -11.24 12.44 5.64
C LYS A 149 -11.40 11.03 6.21
N GLU A 150 -10.45 10.12 6.01
CA GLU A 150 -10.55 8.75 6.55
C GLU A 150 -10.49 8.74 8.08
N TYR A 151 -9.76 9.70 8.66
CA TYR A 151 -9.71 9.97 10.10
C TYR A 151 -10.80 10.97 10.56
N TYR A 152 -11.93 11.11 9.85
CA TYR A 152 -13.02 12.05 10.19
C TYR A 152 -13.56 11.89 11.63
N ILE A 153 -13.56 10.65 12.14
CA ILE A 153 -14.02 10.32 13.50
C ILE A 153 -13.19 11.00 14.61
N TYR A 154 -11.96 11.42 14.30
CA TYR A 154 -11.08 12.08 15.26
C TYR A 154 -11.24 13.61 15.20
N PRO A 155 -11.46 14.28 16.35
CA PRO A 155 -11.49 15.73 16.39
C PRO A 155 -10.11 16.30 16.04
N ASP A 156 -10.09 17.51 15.49
CA ASP A 156 -8.93 18.07 14.79
C ASP A 156 -7.65 18.07 15.63
N PHE A 157 -7.72 18.36 16.94
CA PHE A 157 -6.56 18.34 17.83
C PHE A 157 -5.96 16.93 18.04
N MET A 158 -6.79 15.89 18.06
CA MET A 158 -6.33 14.50 18.12
C MET A 158 -5.72 14.07 16.78
N TYR A 159 -6.39 14.36 15.66
CA TYR A 159 -5.88 14.07 14.32
C TYR A 159 -4.51 14.75 14.10
N ARG A 160 -4.40 16.05 14.37
CA ARG A 160 -3.14 16.81 14.22
C ARG A 160 -2.03 16.21 15.08
N LYS A 161 -2.30 15.85 16.34
CA LYS A 161 -1.31 15.20 17.22
C LYS A 161 -0.83 13.85 16.66
N GLY A 162 -1.76 13.01 16.18
CA GLY A 162 -1.44 11.72 15.57
C GLY A 162 -0.64 11.86 14.26
N ARG A 163 -1.15 12.67 13.32
CA ARG A 163 -0.52 12.91 12.02
C ARG A 163 0.86 13.55 12.17
N LYS A 164 1.06 14.50 13.10
CA LYS A 164 2.39 15.05 13.40
C LYS A 164 3.38 13.96 13.85
N LYS A 165 2.96 12.97 14.65
CA LYS A 165 3.81 11.83 15.01
C LYS A 165 4.20 11.01 13.76
N VAL A 166 3.26 10.69 12.88
CA VAL A 166 3.53 9.94 11.64
C VAL A 166 4.51 10.69 10.74
N LEU A 167 4.28 11.99 10.49
CA LEU A 167 5.19 12.82 9.68
C LEU A 167 6.58 12.94 10.31
N MET A 168 6.67 13.09 11.63
CA MET A 168 7.96 13.14 12.35
C MET A 168 8.68 11.79 12.33
N ASN A 169 7.98 10.66 12.49
CA ASN A 169 8.57 9.33 12.36
C ASN A 169 9.22 9.15 10.98
N MET A 170 8.50 9.45 9.90
CA MET A 170 9.02 9.35 8.53
C MET A 170 10.20 10.30 8.27
N LEU A 171 10.16 11.52 8.83
CA LEU A 171 11.26 12.49 8.73
C LEU A 171 12.48 12.17 9.63
N ASN A 172 12.39 11.16 10.49
CA ASN A 172 13.47 10.66 11.35
C ASN A 172 14.10 9.35 10.84
N LEU A 173 13.59 8.79 9.74
CA LEU A 173 14.26 7.70 9.02
C LEU A 173 15.54 8.21 8.36
N GLU A 174 16.51 7.34 8.12
CA GLU A 174 17.71 7.65 7.33
C GLU A 174 17.36 7.98 5.87
N ALA A 175 16.38 7.24 5.32
CA ALA A 175 15.68 7.56 4.09
C ALA A 175 14.21 7.10 4.19
N ILE A 176 13.30 7.87 3.61
CA ILE A 176 11.89 7.49 3.47
C ILE A 176 11.80 6.28 2.53
N TYR A 177 12.52 6.34 1.41
CA TYR A 177 12.59 5.27 0.42
C TYR A 177 13.78 4.33 0.64
N LYS A 178 13.62 3.05 0.30
CA LYS A 178 14.53 1.95 0.62
C LYS A 178 15.43 1.58 -0.55
N THR A 179 14.89 1.58 -1.77
CA THR A 179 15.61 1.34 -3.02
C THR A 179 16.18 2.64 -3.60
N ASP A 180 17.31 2.55 -4.31
CA ASP A 180 18.00 3.75 -4.81
C ASP A 180 17.25 4.45 -5.96
N PHE A 181 16.43 3.71 -6.72
CA PHE A 181 15.52 4.29 -7.72
C PHE A 181 14.52 5.24 -7.06
N PHE A 182 13.81 4.79 -6.02
CA PHE A 182 12.80 5.63 -5.35
C PHE A 182 13.46 6.75 -4.53
N LYS A 183 14.63 6.52 -3.91
CA LYS A 183 15.42 7.60 -3.27
C LYS A 183 15.74 8.72 -4.26
N ALA A 184 16.30 8.37 -5.42
CA ALA A 184 16.69 9.34 -6.45
C ALA A 184 15.49 10.10 -7.03
N GLN A 185 14.36 9.40 -7.24
CA GLN A 185 13.17 9.96 -7.88
C GLN A 185 12.26 10.76 -6.93
N PHE A 186 12.16 10.39 -5.65
CA PHE A 186 11.08 10.85 -4.76
C PHE A 186 11.54 11.46 -3.43
N GLU A 187 12.66 11.04 -2.82
CA GLU A 187 13.07 11.41 -1.45
C GLU A 187 13.10 12.93 -1.21
N THR A 188 13.76 13.67 -2.11
CA THR A 188 13.90 15.14 -2.01
C THR A 188 12.55 15.87 -2.08
N THR A 189 11.55 15.29 -2.75
CA THR A 189 10.20 15.85 -2.83
C THR A 189 9.37 15.44 -1.62
N ALA A 190 9.48 14.18 -1.17
CA ALA A 190 8.82 13.68 0.03
C ALA A 190 9.23 14.45 1.29
N ILE A 191 10.53 14.68 1.50
CA ILE A 191 11.04 15.48 2.61
C ILE A 191 10.47 16.92 2.59
N LYS A 192 10.30 17.53 1.39
CA LYS A 192 9.68 18.86 1.26
C LYS A 192 8.18 18.83 1.59
N ASN A 193 7.46 17.85 1.07
CA ASN A 193 6.02 17.67 1.26
C ASN A 193 5.67 17.39 2.73
N LEU A 194 6.34 16.43 3.37
CA LEU A 194 6.18 16.12 4.81
C LEU A 194 6.46 17.36 5.68
N LYS A 195 7.54 18.11 5.39
CA LYS A 195 7.89 19.36 6.11
C LYS A 195 6.91 20.51 5.82
N ALA A 196 6.22 20.50 4.69
CA ALA A 196 5.16 21.45 4.37
C ALA A 196 3.85 21.11 5.09
N GLU A 197 3.43 19.84 5.15
CA GLU A 197 2.25 19.44 5.95
C GLU A 197 2.50 19.70 7.45
N LEU A 198 3.67 19.33 7.97
CA LEU A 198 4.02 19.48 9.37
C LEU A 198 3.94 20.94 9.89
N LYS A 199 4.18 21.93 9.02
CA LYS A 199 4.04 23.37 9.31
C LYS A 199 2.59 23.86 9.33
N ASN A 200 1.67 23.14 8.69
CA ASN A 200 0.28 23.55 8.48
C ASN A 200 -0.74 22.79 9.38
N LEU A 201 -0.27 21.84 10.20
CA LEU A 201 -1.06 21.09 11.19
C LEU A 201 -1.11 21.78 12.55
#